data_AF-A0A8T4LYX2-F1
#
_entry.id   AF-A0A8T4LYX2-F1
#
_cell.length_a   1.000
_cell.length_b   1.000
_cell.length_c   1.000
_cell.angle_alpha   90.00
_cell.angle_beta   90.00
_cell.angle_gamma   90.00
#
_symmetry.space_group_name_H-M   'P 1'
#
loop_
_entity.id
_entity.type
_entity.pdbx_description
1 polymer ?
#
loop_
_entity_poly.entity_id
_entity_poly.type
_entity_poly.pdbx_seq_one_letter_code
_entity_poly.pdbx_strand_id
1 'polypeptide(L)'
;MTSSALVDLTVRNKSVPLNKNLPKKKGLLIAPKFPEHTFWGYDYIMPWLGRKTIFAPFGLLTFASYMPKNWDLEMVDLNVQQPSDEELRNKISGSDALFLGGMSIHRPSLTAILEGPAKETGTPVVLD
;
A
#
# COMPACT_ATOMS: atom_id res chain seq x y z
N MET A 1 -25.56 -17.31 42.35
CA MET A 1 -25.34 -15.97 41.75
C MET A 1 -23.93 -15.57 42.17
N THR A 2 -22.89 -15.46 41.34
CA THR A 2 -22.75 -15.35 39.88
C THR A 2 -21.38 -15.95 39.53
N SER A 3 -21.36 -16.83 38.53
CA SER A 3 -20.16 -17.43 37.96
C SER A 3 -19.39 -16.37 37.17
N SER A 4 -18.13 -16.13 37.51
CA SER A 4 -17.21 -15.30 36.73
C SER A 4 -16.87 -16.06 35.45
N ALA A 5 -17.51 -15.66 34.35
CA ALA A 5 -17.16 -16.09 33.01
C ALA A 5 -15.75 -15.59 32.71
N LEU A 6 -14.76 -16.47 32.86
CA LEU A 6 -13.48 -16.35 32.19
C LEU A 6 -13.77 -16.26 30.70
N VAL A 7 -13.57 -15.07 30.13
CA VAL A 7 -13.64 -14.82 28.69
C VAL A 7 -12.54 -15.65 28.06
N ASP A 8 -12.96 -16.74 27.41
CA ASP A 8 -12.12 -17.65 26.64
C ASP A 8 -11.48 -16.88 25.47
N LEU A 9 -10.31 -16.28 25.75
CA LEU A 9 -9.40 -15.65 24.79
C LEU A 9 -8.63 -16.68 23.98
N THR A 10 -9.22 -17.84 23.69
CA THR A 10 -8.77 -18.69 22.61
C THR A 10 -9.05 -17.95 21.30
N VAL A 11 -8.08 -17.12 20.91
CA VAL A 11 -7.84 -16.73 19.52
C VAL A 11 -7.84 -18.03 18.74
N ARG A 12 -9.00 -18.36 18.18
CA ARG A 12 -9.15 -19.45 17.23
C ARG A 12 -8.34 -19.05 16.01
N ASN A 13 -7.03 -19.31 16.07
CA ASN A 13 -6.19 -19.49 14.91
C ASN A 13 -6.68 -20.77 14.22
N LYS A 14 -7.88 -20.71 13.65
CA LYS A 14 -8.24 -21.59 12.55
C LYS A 14 -7.37 -21.10 11.42
N SER A 15 -6.17 -21.65 11.32
CA SER A 15 -5.44 -21.69 10.06
C SER A 15 -6.42 -22.28 9.06
N VAL A 16 -7.15 -21.41 8.35
CA VAL A 16 -7.90 -21.78 7.16
C VAL A 16 -6.88 -22.55 6.33
N PRO A 17 -7.11 -23.83 6.01
CA PRO A 17 -6.16 -24.57 5.22
C PRO A 17 -6.01 -23.80 3.91
N LEU A 18 -4.87 -23.13 3.74
CA LEU A 18 -4.55 -22.43 2.50
C LEU A 18 -4.60 -23.49 1.41
N ASN A 19 -5.67 -23.47 0.62
CA ASN A 19 -5.75 -24.28 -0.58
C ASN A 19 -4.53 -23.92 -1.41
N LYS A 20 -3.61 -24.87 -1.59
CA LYS A 20 -2.33 -24.65 -2.26
C LYS A 20 -2.50 -24.33 -3.75
N ASN A 21 -3.72 -24.46 -4.30
CA ASN A 21 -4.07 -24.20 -5.69
C ASN A 21 -4.91 -22.92 -5.86
N LEU A 22 -4.48 -21.80 -5.26
CA LEU A 22 -5.04 -20.50 -5.58
C LEU A 22 -4.40 -19.97 -6.88
N PRO A 23 -5.18 -19.35 -7.79
CA PRO A 23 -4.62 -18.75 -8.99
C PRO A 23 -3.63 -17.63 -8.59
N LYS A 24 -2.53 -17.51 -9.34
CA LYS A 24 -1.55 -16.44 -9.14
C LYS A 24 -2.23 -15.10 -9.41
N LYS A 25 -2.04 -14.13 -8.51
CA LYS A 25 -2.59 -12.77 -8.59
C LYS A 25 -1.47 -11.75 -8.57
N LYS A 26 -1.63 -10.63 -9.26
CA LYS A 26 -0.67 -9.52 -9.23
C LYS A 26 -1.28 -8.33 -8.48
N GLY A 27 -0.58 -7.82 -7.48
CA GLY A 27 -0.97 -6.61 -6.75
C GLY A 27 0.07 -5.51 -6.90
N LEU A 28 -0.38 -4.28 -7.09
CA LEU A 28 0.50 -3.11 -7.08
C LEU A 28 0.26 -2.31 -5.80
N LEU A 29 1.31 -2.06 -5.03
CA LEU A 29 1.28 -1.22 -3.83
C LEU A 29 1.94 0.11 -4.17
N ILE A 30 1.23 1.22 -4.01
CA ILE A 30 1.80 2.55 -4.23
C ILE A 30 1.79 3.33 -2.93
N ALA A 31 2.98 3.78 -2.50
CA ALA A 31 3.12 4.76 -1.45
C ALA A 31 3.05 6.17 -2.07
N PRO A 32 2.05 6.98 -1.71
CA PRO A 32 1.88 8.33 -2.23
C PRO A 32 3.02 9.25 -1.81
N LYS A 33 3.26 10.28 -2.62
CA LYS A 33 4.26 11.29 -2.33
C LYS A 33 3.78 12.17 -1.17
N PHE A 34 4.71 12.58 -0.30
CA PHE A 34 4.44 13.66 0.65
C PHE A 34 4.30 15.00 -0.11
N PRO A 35 3.35 15.85 0.30
CA PRO A 35 3.27 17.21 -0.24
C PRO A 35 4.52 18.01 0.13
N GLU A 36 5.01 18.77 -0.84
CA GLU A 36 6.19 19.62 -0.72
C GLU A 36 5.94 20.74 0.31
N HIS A 37 7.01 21.18 0.98
CA HIS A 37 6.98 22.26 1.98
C HIS A 37 6.15 21.96 3.24
N THR A 38 5.87 20.70 3.50
CA THR A 38 5.26 20.26 4.76
C THR A 38 6.32 19.73 5.71
N PHE A 39 6.00 19.73 7.01
CA PHE A 39 6.84 19.09 8.02
C PHE A 39 7.19 17.64 7.66
N TRP A 40 6.36 16.95 6.88
CA TRP A 40 6.51 15.54 6.53
C TRP A 40 7.31 15.28 5.23
N GLY A 41 7.36 16.26 4.31
CA GLY A 41 8.19 16.16 3.10
C GLY A 41 9.69 16.28 3.40
N TYR A 42 10.05 16.99 4.46
CA TYR A 42 11.44 17.24 4.88
C TYR A 42 12.37 17.69 3.72
N ASP A 43 11.80 18.31 2.68
CA ASP A 43 12.51 18.66 1.43
C ASP A 43 13.76 19.51 1.67
N TYR A 44 13.75 20.29 2.76
CA TYR A 44 14.86 21.16 3.15
C TYR A 44 16.03 20.39 3.80
N ILE A 45 15.76 19.28 4.49
CA ILE A 45 16.76 18.56 5.30
C ILE A 45 17.23 17.28 4.58
N MET A 46 16.40 16.71 3.71
CA MET A 46 16.72 15.47 2.97
C MET A 46 17.98 15.54 2.09
N PRO A 47 18.24 16.63 1.33
CA PRO A 47 19.49 16.77 0.57
C PRO A 47 20.73 16.75 1.45
N TRP A 48 20.64 17.29 2.67
CA TRP A 48 21.74 17.33 3.64
C TRP A 48 21.99 15.99 4.32
N LEU A 49 20.95 15.16 4.47
CA LEU A 49 21.04 13.83 5.07
C LEU A 49 21.37 12.72 4.05
N GLY A 50 21.43 13.04 2.75
CA GLY A 50 21.74 12.07 1.69
C GLY A 50 20.67 10.96 1.54
N ARG A 51 19.43 11.21 1.98
CA ARG A 51 18.32 10.25 1.95
C ARG A 51 17.13 10.82 1.16
N LYS A 52 16.38 9.94 0.48
CA LYS A 52 15.20 10.31 -0.32
C LYS A 52 13.90 10.35 0.48
N THR A 53 13.80 9.58 1.57
CA THR A 53 12.68 9.61 2.52
C THR A 53 13.15 9.13 3.90
N ILE A 54 12.50 9.61 4.96
CA ILE A 54 12.70 9.13 6.34
C ILE A 54 11.63 8.11 6.73
N PHE A 55 10.51 8.10 6.02
CA PHE A 55 9.35 7.27 6.34
C PHE A 55 9.20 6.22 5.25
N ALA A 56 9.62 4.99 5.57
CA ALA A 56 9.22 3.84 4.78
C ALA A 56 7.69 3.67 4.91
N PRO A 57 6.98 3.25 3.86
CA PRO A 57 5.54 2.99 3.90
C PRO A 57 5.27 1.67 4.64
N PHE A 58 5.46 1.71 5.96
CA PHE A 58 5.42 0.55 6.84
C PHE A 58 4.06 -0.17 6.83
N GLY A 59 2.96 0.56 6.66
CA GLY A 59 1.61 -0.01 6.52
C GLY A 59 1.53 -0.96 5.31
N LEU A 60 1.99 -0.49 4.14
CA LEU A 60 2.02 -1.29 2.92
C LEU A 60 2.98 -2.48 3.00
N LEU A 61 4.15 -2.32 3.64
CA LEU A 61 5.10 -3.42 3.86
C LEU A 61 4.54 -4.50 4.80
N THR A 62 3.84 -4.07 5.85
CA THR A 62 3.16 -4.98 6.78
C THR A 62 2.04 -5.72 6.05
N PHE A 63 1.20 -4.99 5.32
CA PHE A 63 0.14 -5.56 4.49
C PHE A 63 0.68 -6.59 3.48
N ALA A 64 1.76 -6.26 2.76
CA ALA A 64 2.41 -7.18 1.84
C ALA A 64 2.85 -8.49 2.51
N SER A 65 3.30 -8.43 3.76
CA SER A 65 3.71 -9.61 4.54
C SER A 65 2.52 -10.49 4.97
N TYR A 66 1.34 -9.90 5.15
CA TYR A 66 0.10 -10.61 5.50
C TYR A 66 -0.62 -11.21 4.30
N MET A 67 -0.29 -10.78 3.08
CA MET A 67 -0.99 -11.25 1.90
C MET A 67 -0.77 -12.76 1.65
N PRO A 68 -1.78 -13.45 1.11
CA PRO A 68 -1.65 -14.86 0.76
C PRO A 68 -0.50 -15.11 -0.24
N LYS A 69 0.18 -16.26 -0.12
CA LYS A 69 1.37 -16.59 -0.93
C LYS A 69 1.14 -16.64 -2.45
N ASN A 70 -0.10 -16.67 -2.93
CA ASN A 70 -0.42 -16.64 -4.36
C ASN A 70 -0.40 -15.23 -4.97
N TRP A 71 -0.24 -14.18 -4.15
CA TRP A 71 -0.07 -12.81 -4.61
C TRP A 71 1.40 -12.50 -4.92
N ASP A 72 1.62 -11.96 -6.12
CA ASP A 72 2.87 -11.39 -6.59
C ASP A 72 2.73 -9.87 -6.46
N LEU A 73 3.41 -9.29 -5.47
CA LEU A 73 3.24 -7.90 -5.08
C LEU A 73 4.41 -7.06 -5.58
N GLU A 74 4.09 -6.01 -6.33
CA GLU A 74 5.04 -5.00 -6.79
C GLU A 74 4.83 -3.72 -5.99
N MET A 75 5.91 -3.04 -5.58
CA MET A 75 5.84 -1.85 -4.73
C MET A 75 6.47 -0.64 -5.40
N VAL A 76 5.76 0.49 -5.38
CA VAL A 76 6.21 1.77 -5.92
C VAL A 76 6.13 2.83 -4.84
N ASP A 77 7.28 3.38 -4.44
CA ASP A 77 7.33 4.50 -3.51
C ASP A 77 7.55 5.81 -4.27
N LEU A 78 6.51 6.65 -4.35
CA LEU A 78 6.55 7.93 -5.07
C LEU A 78 7.45 8.99 -4.41
N ASN A 79 7.91 8.75 -3.18
CA ASN A 79 8.92 9.59 -2.53
C ASN A 79 10.35 9.25 -3.00
N VAL A 80 10.57 8.04 -3.52
CA VAL A 80 11.90 7.54 -3.93
C VAL A 80 12.07 7.54 -5.44
N GLN A 81 11.02 7.15 -6.15
CA GLN A 81 10.96 7.04 -7.61
C GLN A 81 9.71 7.73 -8.14
N GLN A 82 9.85 8.50 -9.22
CA GLN A 82 8.74 9.18 -9.88
C GLN A 82 8.63 8.64 -11.31
N PRO A 83 8.01 7.46 -11.49
CA PRO A 83 7.70 6.92 -12.81
C PRO A 83 6.75 7.86 -13.57
N SER A 84 6.76 7.79 -14.90
CA SER A 84 5.82 8.55 -15.72
C SER A 84 4.38 8.04 -15.52
N ASP A 85 3.40 8.89 -15.83
CA ASP A 85 1.99 8.50 -15.77
C ASP A 85 1.67 7.30 -16.67
N GLU A 86 2.34 7.20 -17.82
CA GLU A 86 2.23 6.07 -18.74
C GLU A 86 2.78 4.78 -18.12
N GLU A 87 3.96 4.86 -17.49
CA GLU A 87 4.56 3.72 -16.81
C GLU A 87 3.67 3.23 -15.65
N LEU A 88 3.17 4.16 -14.82
CA LEU A 88 2.24 3.84 -13.74
C LEU A 88 0.96 3.20 -14.27
N ARG A 89 0.35 3.78 -15.31
CA ARG A 89 -0.84 3.23 -15.94
C ARG A 89 -0.61 1.80 -16.43
N ASN A 90 0.52 1.53 -17.09
CA ASN A 90 0.86 0.18 -17.55
C ASN A 90 1.00 -0.81 -16.39
N LYS A 91 1.62 -0.40 -15.27
CA LYS A 91 1.72 -1.23 -14.06
C LYS A 91 0.35 -1.48 -13.43
N ILE A 92 -0.51 -0.46 -13.37
CA ILE A 92 -1.86 -0.54 -12.79
C ILE A 92 -2.74 -1.48 -13.61
N SER A 93 -2.85 -1.24 -14.92
CA SER A 93 -3.68 -2.06 -15.82
C SER A 93 -3.23 -3.53 -15.90
N GLY A 94 -1.96 -3.80 -15.63
CA GLY A 94 -1.42 -5.16 -15.54
C GLY A 94 -1.62 -5.86 -14.20
N SER A 95 -2.27 -5.20 -13.23
CA SER A 95 -2.46 -5.72 -11.87
C SER A 95 -3.92 -6.08 -11.61
N ASP A 96 -4.15 -7.12 -10.80
CA ASP A 96 -5.50 -7.51 -10.38
C ASP A 96 -6.09 -6.55 -9.33
N ALA A 97 -5.23 -5.86 -8.58
CA ALA A 97 -5.64 -4.85 -7.61
C ALA A 97 -4.53 -3.81 -7.37
N LEU A 98 -4.96 -2.58 -7.10
CA LEU A 98 -4.12 -1.47 -6.68
C LEU A 98 -4.36 -1.17 -5.20
N PHE A 99 -3.31 -1.24 -4.39
CA PHE A 99 -3.33 -0.90 -2.97
C PHE A 99 -2.62 0.44 -2.76
N LEU A 100 -3.35 1.42 -2.26
CA LEU A 100 -2.80 2.72 -1.90
C LEU A 100 -2.86 2.85 -0.38
N GLY A 101 -1.72 3.16 0.23
CA GLY A 101 -1.67 3.49 1.65
C GLY A 101 -1.50 5.00 1.82
N GLY A 102 -1.90 5.55 2.95
CA GLY A 102 -1.52 6.93 3.26
C GLY A 102 -2.42 7.61 4.27
N MET A 103 -1.84 8.58 4.97
CA MET A 103 -2.55 9.50 5.86
C MET A 103 -3.23 10.63 5.08
N SER A 104 -4.11 11.39 5.74
CA SER A 104 -4.82 12.55 5.17
C SER A 104 -3.92 13.54 4.40
N ILE A 105 -2.66 13.70 4.82
CA ILE A 105 -1.66 14.56 4.16
C ILE A 105 -1.34 14.13 2.71
N HIS A 106 -1.53 12.85 2.37
CA HIS A 106 -1.31 12.30 1.04
C HIS A 106 -2.48 12.49 0.08
N ARG A 107 -3.60 13.09 0.54
CA ARG A 107 -4.79 13.29 -0.28
C ARG A 107 -4.48 13.90 -1.66
N PRO A 108 -3.63 14.94 -1.81
CA PRO A 108 -3.32 15.47 -3.13
C PRO A 108 -2.64 14.45 -4.06
N SER A 109 -1.69 13.67 -3.53
CA SER A 109 -0.98 12.63 -4.30
C SER A 109 -1.91 11.47 -4.66
N LEU A 110 -2.78 11.05 -3.74
CA LEU A 110 -3.78 10.01 -3.99
C LEU A 110 -4.76 10.44 -5.10
N THR A 111 -5.26 11.67 -5.03
CA THR A 111 -6.16 12.22 -6.06
C THR A 111 -5.47 12.25 -7.42
N ALA A 112 -4.22 12.69 -7.51
CA ALA A 112 -3.46 12.68 -8.76
C ALA A 112 -3.33 11.28 -9.38
N ILE A 113 -3.09 10.24 -8.56
CA ILE A 113 -3.02 8.85 -9.03
C ILE A 113 -4.38 8.40 -9.58
N LEU A 114 -5.46 8.68 -8.86
CA LEU A 114 -6.82 8.24 -9.20
C LEU A 114 -7.37 8.95 -10.44
N GLU A 115 -7.10 10.25 -10.58
CA GLU A 115 -7.59 11.06 -11.70
C GLU A 115 -6.72 10.96 -12.96
N GLY A 116 -5.47 10.48 -12.83
CA GLY A 116 -4.53 10.33 -13.94
C GLY A 116 -4.23 8.86 -14.28
N PRO A 117 -3.13 8.28 -13.76
CA PRO A 117 -2.68 6.94 -14.13
C PRO A 117 -3.69 5.81 -13.92
N ALA A 118 -4.43 5.82 -12.80
CA ALA A 118 -5.39 4.78 -12.46
C ALA A 118 -6.76 4.96 -13.14
N LYS A 119 -7.02 6.16 -13.69
CA LYS A 119 -8.30 6.49 -14.32
C LYS A 119 -8.58 5.55 -15.48
N GLU A 120 -9.80 5.02 -15.52
CA GLU A 120 -10.33 4.16 -16.58
C GLU A 120 -9.57 2.83 -16.81
N THR A 121 -8.68 2.45 -15.90
CA THR A 121 -7.94 1.17 -15.97
C THR A 121 -8.81 -0.04 -15.65
N GLY A 122 -9.96 0.16 -15.01
CA GLY A 122 -10.83 -0.92 -14.52
C GLY A 122 -10.24 -1.72 -13.35
N THR A 123 -9.04 -1.38 -12.88
CA THR A 123 -8.36 -2.06 -11.79
C THR A 123 -8.99 -1.64 -10.46
N PRO A 124 -9.42 -2.59 -9.60
CA PRO A 124 -10.00 -2.24 -8.31
C PRO A 124 -8.95 -1.59 -7.41
N VAL A 125 -9.31 -0.46 -6.80
CA VAL A 125 -8.44 0.29 -5.90
C VAL A 125 -8.88 0.06 -4.45
N VAL A 126 -7.93 -0.27 -3.60
CA VAL A 126 -8.09 -0.46 -2.16
C VAL A 126 -7.31 0.64 -1.45
N LEU A 127 -7.99 1.40 -0.60
CA LEU A 127 -7.41 2.41 0.26
C LEU A 127 -7.31 1.84 1.69
N ASP A 128 -6.15 1.95 2.31
CA ASP A 128 -5.94 1.76 3.76
C ASP A 128 -6.10 3.08 4.52
#